data_AF-A0A5C3ETN7-F1
#
_entry.id   AF-A0A5C3ETN7-F1
#
_cell.length_a   1.000
_cell.length_b   1.000
_cell.length_c   1.000
_cell.angle_alpha   90.00
_cell.angle_beta   90.00
_cell.angle_gamma   90.00
#
_symmetry.space_group_name_H-M   'P 1'
#
loop_
_entity.id
_entity.type
_entity.pdbx_description
1 polymer ?
#
loop_
_entity_poly.entity_id
_entity_poly.type
_entity_poly.pdbx_seq_one_letter_code
_entity_poly.pdbx_strand_id
1 'polypeptide(L)'
;MAGGGAVNRGPHTGSGTEASSLDLNGPQRKSLLSNFDFAEIARLQIPPASGIADYVIFDRDDCLAVHGSLPSFTKSFNPETVRALVDVFIQATAPSVTDQELKENTREIQLTPGGKKFTISGPRGGQYPQEIATLHEQDKEEGEGEVYFVAPTATLLLVFKAANGADVQYQSNEKQGVWTAVRSFAFALSEKGL
;
A
#
# COMPACT_ATOMS: atom_id res chain seq x y z
N MET A 1 -17.98 -29.88 -23.53
CA MET A 1 -16.57 -29.56 -23.20
C MET A 1 -16.05 -28.60 -24.26
N ALA A 2 -16.12 -27.30 -24.01
CA ALA A 2 -15.61 -26.27 -24.93
C ALA A 2 -15.21 -25.04 -24.10
N GLY A 3 -14.06 -24.44 -24.43
CA GLY A 3 -13.64 -23.14 -23.88
C GLY A 3 -12.18 -23.08 -23.45
N GLY A 4 -11.24 -23.36 -24.37
CA GLY A 4 -9.84 -22.96 -24.17
C GLY A 4 -9.73 -21.44 -24.27
N GLY A 5 -9.31 -20.79 -23.19
CA GLY A 5 -9.07 -19.35 -23.14
C GLY A 5 -7.92 -18.96 -24.05
N ALA A 6 -8.22 -18.19 -25.10
CA ALA A 6 -7.23 -17.64 -26.01
C ALA A 6 -6.36 -16.62 -25.28
N VAL A 7 -5.06 -16.92 -25.13
CA VAL A 7 -4.03 -15.96 -24.77
C VAL A 7 -3.77 -15.06 -25.98
N ASN A 8 -4.08 -13.77 -25.85
CA ASN A 8 -3.88 -12.79 -26.92
C ASN A 8 -2.39 -12.43 -27.00
N ARG A 9 -1.61 -13.16 -27.80
CA ARG A 9 -0.19 -12.87 -28.06
C ARG A 9 -0.06 -11.93 -29.24
N GLY A 10 0.16 -10.64 -28.97
CA GLY A 10 0.71 -9.71 -29.95
C GLY A 10 2.18 -10.03 -30.28
N PRO A 11 2.70 -9.58 -31.43
CA PRO A 11 4.02 -9.99 -31.91
C PRO A 11 5.10 -9.09 -31.30
N HIS A 12 5.63 -9.45 -30.14
CA HIS A 12 6.82 -8.81 -29.58
C HIS A 12 7.86 -9.87 -29.23
N THR A 13 8.99 -9.78 -29.94
CA THR A 13 10.22 -10.54 -29.74
C THR A 13 10.87 -10.13 -28.43
N GLY A 14 10.63 -10.89 -27.37
CA GLY A 14 11.31 -10.76 -26.08
C GLY A 14 11.36 -12.13 -25.41
N SER A 15 12.46 -12.85 -25.62
CA SER A 15 12.76 -14.10 -24.93
C SER A 15 13.06 -13.80 -23.46
N GLY A 16 12.04 -13.88 -22.61
CA GLY A 16 12.15 -13.83 -21.16
C GLY A 16 10.85 -14.33 -20.55
N THR A 17 10.88 -15.49 -19.92
CA THR A 17 9.74 -16.20 -19.31
C THR A 17 9.33 -15.55 -17.99
N GLU A 18 9.11 -14.24 -17.98
CA GLU A 18 8.57 -13.50 -16.86
C GLU A 18 7.36 -12.73 -17.37
N ALA A 19 6.21 -13.40 -17.45
CA ALA A 19 4.96 -12.66 -17.41
C ALA A 19 4.98 -11.93 -16.07
N SER A 20 5.08 -10.60 -16.11
CA SER A 20 5.02 -9.81 -14.88
C SER A 20 3.70 -10.15 -14.21
N SER A 21 3.65 -10.25 -12.88
CA SER A 21 2.39 -10.41 -12.15
C SER A 21 1.37 -9.31 -12.50
N LEU A 22 1.86 -8.18 -13.00
CA LEU A 22 1.11 -7.07 -13.61
C LEU A 22 0.31 -7.47 -14.87
N ASP A 23 0.77 -8.46 -15.64
CA ASP A 23 0.13 -8.92 -16.88
C ASP A 23 -1.02 -9.93 -16.61
N LEU A 24 -1.18 -10.36 -15.36
CA LEU A 24 -2.21 -11.33 -14.97
C LEU A 24 -3.57 -10.65 -14.88
N ASN A 25 -4.60 -11.31 -15.44
CA ASN A 25 -5.98 -10.88 -15.25
C ASN A 25 -6.46 -11.15 -13.80
N GLY A 26 -7.55 -10.49 -13.38
CA GLY A 26 -8.04 -10.54 -12.00
C GLY A 26 -8.13 -11.95 -11.38
N PRO A 27 -8.76 -12.94 -12.05
CA PRO A 27 -8.82 -14.32 -11.54
C PRO A 27 -7.46 -15.00 -11.41
N GLN A 28 -6.55 -14.82 -12.37
CA GLN A 28 -5.20 -15.39 -12.34
C GLN A 28 -4.38 -14.80 -11.19
N ARG A 29 -4.48 -13.48 -11.00
CA ARG A 29 -3.80 -12.78 -9.91
C ARG A 29 -4.34 -13.17 -8.56
N LYS A 30 -5.66 -13.24 -8.40
CA LYS A 30 -6.29 -13.70 -7.16
C LYS A 30 -5.83 -15.12 -6.79
N SER A 31 -5.69 -16.00 -7.77
CA SER A 31 -5.14 -17.35 -7.57
C SER A 31 -3.67 -17.31 -7.16
N LEU A 32 -2.87 -16.40 -7.71
CA LEU A 32 -1.47 -16.22 -7.33
C LEU A 32 -1.35 -15.68 -5.90
N LEU A 33 -2.10 -14.61 -5.57
CA LEU A 33 -2.14 -14.02 -4.23
C LEU A 33 -2.62 -15.01 -3.17
N SER A 34 -3.56 -15.90 -3.50
CA SER A 34 -4.02 -16.94 -2.56
C SER A 34 -2.96 -17.99 -2.21
N ASN A 35 -1.87 -18.09 -2.98
CA ASN A 35 -0.76 -19.00 -2.67
C ASN A 35 0.21 -18.41 -1.64
N PHE A 36 0.10 -17.11 -1.33
CA PHE A 36 0.95 -16.45 -0.35
C PHE A 36 0.29 -16.43 1.02
N ASP A 37 1.04 -16.89 2.03
CA ASP A 37 0.66 -16.69 3.42
C ASP A 37 1.17 -15.32 3.90
N PHE A 38 0.41 -14.27 3.62
CA PHE A 38 0.77 -12.91 4.02
C PHE A 38 0.88 -12.74 5.54
N ALA A 39 0.15 -13.52 6.33
CA ALA A 39 0.23 -13.46 7.79
C ALA A 39 1.57 -14.00 8.29
N GLU A 40 2.04 -15.12 7.73
CA GLU A 40 3.35 -15.67 8.05
C GLU A 40 4.48 -14.76 7.54
N ILE A 41 4.34 -14.19 6.34
CA ILE A 41 5.31 -13.21 5.81
C ILE A 41 5.39 -11.98 6.73
N ALA A 42 4.25 -11.43 7.13
CA ALA A 42 4.18 -10.31 8.08
C ALA A 42 4.82 -10.67 9.42
N ARG A 43 4.55 -11.86 9.97
CA ARG A 43 5.15 -12.33 11.22
C ARG A 43 6.68 -12.42 11.15
N LEU A 44 7.22 -12.84 10.01
CA LEU A 44 8.66 -13.00 9.82
C LEU A 44 9.38 -11.67 9.53
N GLN A 45 8.72 -10.77 8.79
CA GLN A 45 9.35 -9.58 8.23
C GLN A 45 9.04 -8.29 8.99
N ILE A 46 8.00 -8.26 9.82
CA ILE A 46 7.65 -7.10 10.67
C ILE A 46 8.20 -7.38 12.08
N PRO A 47 9.27 -6.70 12.51
CA PRO A 47 9.79 -6.88 13.86
C PRO A 47 8.73 -6.51 14.92
N PRO A 48 8.60 -7.24 16.03
CA PRO A 48 7.67 -6.87 17.10
C PRO A 48 7.92 -5.48 17.69
N ALA A 49 9.17 -5.00 17.66
CA ALA A 49 9.57 -3.66 18.13
C ALA A 49 9.49 -2.58 17.04
N SER A 50 8.84 -2.85 15.91
CA SER A 50 8.75 -1.91 14.78
C SER A 50 7.85 -0.70 15.05
N GLY A 51 7.07 -0.70 16.13
CA GLY A 51 6.09 0.36 16.41
C GLY A 51 4.84 0.28 15.52
N ILE A 52 4.58 -0.87 14.89
CA ILE A 52 3.37 -1.13 14.09
C ILE A 52 2.34 -1.84 14.99
N ALA A 53 1.14 -1.27 15.10
CA ALA A 53 0.04 -1.86 15.84
C ALA A 53 -0.80 -2.81 14.98
N ASP A 54 -1.18 -2.37 13.79
CA ASP A 54 -2.01 -3.13 12.86
C ASP A 54 -1.51 -2.94 11.41
N TYR A 55 -1.87 -3.88 10.53
CA TYR A 55 -1.60 -3.77 9.10
C TYR A 55 -2.71 -4.40 8.25
N VAL A 56 -2.83 -3.92 7.02
CA VAL A 56 -3.69 -4.47 5.98
C VAL A 56 -2.98 -4.35 4.63
N ILE A 57 -3.23 -5.34 3.77
CA ILE A 57 -2.67 -5.43 2.43
C ILE A 57 -3.85 -5.52 1.46
N PHE A 58 -3.87 -4.65 0.46
CA PHE A 58 -4.87 -4.63 -0.60
C PHE A 58 -4.24 -5.03 -1.93
N ASP A 59 -4.97 -5.73 -2.78
CA ASP A 59 -4.63 -5.82 -4.20
C ASP A 59 -4.91 -4.46 -4.85
N ARG A 60 -3.92 -3.94 -5.58
CA ARG A 60 -3.95 -2.62 -6.16
C ARG A 60 -5.03 -2.48 -7.24
N ASP A 61 -5.37 -3.56 -7.94
CA ASP A 61 -6.30 -3.49 -9.08
C ASP A 61 -7.76 -3.54 -8.65
N ASP A 62 -8.10 -4.50 -7.78
CA ASP A 62 -9.48 -4.68 -7.30
C ASP A 62 -9.79 -3.88 -6.02
N CYS A 63 -8.75 -3.36 -5.35
CA CYS A 63 -8.83 -2.58 -4.11
C CYS A 63 -9.44 -3.38 -2.94
N LEU A 64 -9.37 -4.71 -2.99
CA LEU A 64 -9.84 -5.61 -1.94
C LEU A 64 -8.67 -6.12 -1.10
N ALA A 65 -8.94 -6.38 0.17
CA ALA A 65 -7.92 -6.89 1.06
C ALA A 65 -7.55 -8.34 0.69
N VAL A 66 -6.25 -8.63 0.68
CA VAL A 66 -5.75 -9.98 0.50
C VAL A 66 -5.82 -10.76 1.80
N HIS A 67 -5.87 -12.09 1.69
CA HIS A 67 -5.89 -12.99 2.84
C HIS A 67 -4.66 -12.77 3.74
N GLY A 68 -4.83 -12.84 5.07
CA GLY A 68 -3.75 -12.56 6.04
C GLY A 68 -3.75 -11.14 6.59
N SER A 69 -4.53 -10.22 6.01
CA SER A 69 -4.82 -8.92 6.62
C SER A 69 -5.68 -9.07 7.89
N LEU A 70 -5.44 -8.24 8.91
CA LEU A 70 -6.20 -8.27 10.16
C LEU A 70 -7.67 -7.86 9.92
N PRO A 71 -8.66 -8.75 10.10
CA PRO A 71 -10.06 -8.47 9.72
C PRO A 71 -10.69 -7.28 10.46
N SER A 72 -10.22 -6.96 11.67
CA SER A 72 -10.65 -5.80 12.45
C SER A 72 -10.23 -4.48 11.82
N PHE A 73 -9.03 -4.43 11.22
CA PHE A 73 -8.47 -3.22 10.62
C PHE A 73 -8.95 -3.04 9.17
N THR A 74 -9.11 -4.13 8.42
CA THR A 74 -9.61 -4.09 7.03
C THR A 74 -10.98 -3.42 6.90
N LYS A 75 -11.87 -3.59 7.90
CA LYS A 75 -13.21 -2.99 7.89
C LYS A 75 -13.21 -1.46 7.92
N SER A 76 -12.08 -0.85 8.28
CA SER A 76 -11.91 0.60 8.31
C SER A 76 -11.71 1.22 6.92
N PHE A 77 -11.62 0.41 5.86
CA PHE A 77 -11.34 0.86 4.50
C PHE A 77 -12.43 0.39 3.55
N ASN A 78 -13.06 1.33 2.84
CA ASN A 78 -13.89 1.00 1.70
C ASN A 78 -13.03 0.91 0.41
N PRO A 79 -13.45 0.13 -0.62
CA PRO A 79 -12.68 0.00 -1.85
C PRO A 79 -12.46 1.32 -2.61
N GLU A 80 -13.39 2.27 -2.49
CA GLU A 80 -13.28 3.59 -3.12
C GLU A 80 -12.14 4.43 -2.51
N THR A 81 -11.96 4.38 -1.18
CA THR A 81 -10.84 5.02 -0.50
C THR A 81 -9.52 4.35 -0.87
N VAL A 82 -9.49 3.02 -0.91
CA VAL A 82 -8.28 2.30 -1.31
C VAL A 82 -7.87 2.71 -2.72
N ARG A 83 -8.83 2.84 -3.64
CA ARG A 83 -8.57 3.37 -4.99
C ARG A 83 -8.04 4.79 -4.96
N ALA A 84 -8.64 5.69 -4.17
CA ALA A 84 -8.13 7.05 -4.01
C ALA A 84 -6.69 7.09 -3.47
N LEU A 85 -6.34 6.21 -2.52
CA LEU A 85 -4.95 6.06 -2.04
C LEU A 85 -4.01 5.56 -3.15
N VAL A 86 -4.44 4.60 -3.96
CA VAL A 86 -3.66 4.15 -5.13
C VAL A 86 -3.42 5.29 -6.12
N ASP A 87 -4.46 6.09 -6.39
CA ASP A 87 -4.40 7.22 -7.31
C ASP A 87 -3.39 8.28 -6.84
N VAL A 88 -3.27 8.50 -5.53
CA VAL A 88 -2.24 9.38 -4.95
C VAL A 88 -0.83 8.96 -5.37
N PHE A 89 -0.50 7.66 -5.29
CA PHE A 89 0.81 7.17 -5.70
C PHE A 89 1.00 7.17 -7.22
N ILE A 90 -0.06 6.95 -7.99
CA ILE A 90 -0.01 7.08 -9.45
C ILE A 90 0.31 8.53 -9.83
N GLN A 91 -0.36 9.50 -9.22
CA GLN A 91 -0.09 10.92 -9.45
C GLN A 91 1.32 11.31 -9.00
N ALA A 92 1.78 10.80 -7.85
CA ALA A 92 3.12 11.08 -7.32
C ALA A 92 4.26 10.54 -8.19
N THR A 93 3.98 9.51 -8.99
CA THR A 93 4.95 8.89 -9.90
C THR A 93 4.76 9.31 -11.35
N ALA A 94 3.74 10.12 -11.64
CA ALA A 94 3.47 10.61 -12.99
C ALA A 94 4.51 11.68 -13.39
N PRO A 95 5.20 11.51 -14.53
CA PRO A 95 6.30 12.40 -14.93
C PRO A 95 5.86 13.83 -15.26
N SER A 96 4.56 14.06 -15.41
CA SER A 96 3.97 15.36 -15.76
C SER A 96 3.43 16.13 -14.55
N VAL A 97 3.36 15.53 -13.37
CA VAL A 97 2.78 16.15 -12.18
C VAL A 97 3.87 16.87 -11.41
N THR A 98 3.68 18.16 -11.16
CA THR A 98 4.62 18.95 -10.36
C THR A 98 4.41 18.72 -8.86
N ASP A 99 5.46 18.94 -8.06
CA ASP A 99 5.37 18.88 -6.59
C ASP A 99 4.29 19.81 -6.01
N GLN A 100 3.98 20.92 -6.69
CA GLN A 100 2.91 21.84 -6.30
C GLN A 100 1.53 21.25 -6.55
N GLU A 101 1.29 20.67 -7.72
CA GLU A 101 0.02 20.01 -8.05
C GLU A 101 -0.26 18.81 -7.15
N LEU A 102 0.77 18.03 -6.80
CA LEU A 102 0.69 16.97 -5.80
C LEU A 102 0.27 17.51 -4.43
N LYS A 103 0.93 18.58 -3.96
CA LYS A 103 0.59 19.21 -2.68
C LYS A 103 -0.79 19.84 -2.64
N GLU A 104 -1.36 20.24 -3.78
CA GLU A 104 -2.70 20.84 -3.84
C GLU A 104 -3.80 19.78 -3.91
N ASN A 105 -3.59 18.70 -4.67
CA ASN A 105 -4.59 17.67 -4.89
C ASN A 105 -4.57 16.53 -3.84
N THR A 106 -3.50 16.39 -3.08
CA THR A 106 -3.26 15.25 -2.16
C THR A 106 -3.17 15.71 -0.70
N ARG A 107 -4.06 16.59 -0.24
CA ARG A 107 -4.00 17.05 1.16
C ARG A 107 -4.77 16.17 2.12
N GLU A 108 -5.92 15.67 1.71
CA GLU A 108 -6.87 15.07 2.64
C GLU A 108 -7.55 13.85 2.03
N ILE A 109 -7.81 12.85 2.87
CA ILE A 109 -8.61 11.69 2.53
C ILE A 109 -9.53 11.30 3.68
N GLN A 110 -10.72 10.82 3.33
CA GLN A 110 -11.66 10.26 4.30
C GLN A 110 -11.78 8.76 4.07
N LEU A 111 -11.46 7.93 5.08
CA LEU A 111 -11.30 6.49 4.86
C LEU A 111 -12.62 5.71 4.73
N THR A 112 -13.69 6.29 5.29
CA THR A 112 -15.06 5.80 5.16
C THR A 112 -16.01 6.98 5.09
N PRO A 113 -17.16 6.88 4.39
CA PRO A 113 -18.15 7.95 4.37
C PRO A 113 -18.62 8.29 5.80
N GLY A 114 -18.39 9.53 6.23
CA GLY A 114 -18.69 9.99 7.60
C GLY A 114 -17.69 9.53 8.67
N GLY A 115 -16.61 8.86 8.27
CA GLY A 115 -15.53 8.42 9.15
C GLY A 115 -14.40 9.44 9.30
N LYS A 116 -13.28 8.95 9.81
CA LYS A 116 -12.06 9.73 10.09
C LYS A 116 -11.49 10.38 8.83
N LYS A 117 -11.06 11.63 8.98
CA LYS A 117 -10.32 12.38 7.98
C LYS A 117 -8.83 12.32 8.31
N PHE A 118 -8.01 12.23 7.28
CA PHE A 118 -6.57 12.18 7.40
C PHE A 118 -5.93 13.20 6.49
N THR A 119 -4.93 13.90 7.00
CA THR A 119 -3.99 14.69 6.20
C THR A 119 -2.92 13.78 5.64
N ILE A 120 -2.68 13.85 4.33
CA ILE A 120 -1.65 13.07 3.65
C ILE A 120 -0.34 13.86 3.64
N SER A 121 0.76 13.20 4.01
CA SER A 121 2.13 13.73 3.95
C SER A 121 3.01 12.82 3.11
N GLY A 122 3.57 13.33 2.01
CA GLY A 122 4.23 12.54 0.97
C GLY A 122 3.22 11.95 -0.03
N PRO A 123 3.65 11.29 -1.12
CA PRO A 123 5.00 10.86 -1.50
C PRO A 123 5.85 12.02 -2.08
N ARG A 124 7.13 12.15 -1.73
CA ARG A 124 8.07 13.13 -2.34
C ARG A 124 8.62 12.60 -3.68
N GLY A 125 7.77 12.58 -4.71
CA GLY A 125 8.03 11.90 -5.98
C GLY A 125 9.50 11.94 -6.48
N GLY A 126 9.98 10.84 -7.03
CA GLY A 126 11.30 10.78 -7.70
C GLY A 126 12.38 9.91 -7.06
N GLN A 127 12.08 9.10 -6.03
CA GLN A 127 13.02 8.11 -5.49
C GLN A 127 12.48 6.68 -5.57
N TYR A 128 13.22 5.81 -6.24
CA TYR A 128 13.04 4.36 -6.20
C TYR A 128 14.05 3.74 -5.21
N PRO A 129 13.67 2.73 -4.41
CA PRO A 129 12.33 2.15 -4.30
C PRO A 129 11.38 3.03 -3.47
N GLN A 130 10.09 2.84 -3.76
CA GLN A 130 8.93 3.72 -3.53
C GLN A 130 8.83 4.37 -2.16
N GLU A 131 8.23 5.56 -2.19
CA GLU A 131 8.02 6.40 -1.04
C GLU A 131 6.77 6.02 -0.26
N ILE A 132 6.88 6.16 1.05
CA ILE A 132 5.79 5.89 1.98
C ILE A 132 5.02 7.20 2.16
N ALA A 133 3.71 7.19 1.94
CA ALA A 133 2.84 8.29 2.37
C ALA A 133 2.48 8.09 3.84
N THR A 134 2.46 9.17 4.62
CA THR A 134 2.00 9.15 6.01
C THR A 134 0.64 9.84 6.10
N LEU A 135 -0.36 9.16 6.65
CA LEU A 135 -1.69 9.69 6.91
C LEU A 135 -1.78 10.08 8.38
N HIS A 136 -2.16 11.32 8.66
CA HIS A 136 -2.33 11.84 10.02
C HIS A 136 -3.79 12.16 10.29
N GLU A 137 -4.40 11.52 11.29
CA GLU A 137 -5.80 11.79 11.66
C GLU A 137 -5.98 13.28 12.00
N GLN A 138 -6.99 13.91 11.37
CA GLN A 138 -7.35 15.31 11.62
C GLN A 138 -8.18 15.45 12.90
N ASP A 139 -8.25 16.67 13.43
CA ASP A 139 -9.08 17.02 14.60
C ASP A 139 -8.74 16.24 15.88
N LYS A 140 -7.48 15.79 15.99
CA LYS A 140 -6.91 15.10 17.17
C LYS A 140 -5.65 15.79 17.65
N GLU A 141 -5.45 15.79 18.97
CA GLU A 141 -4.20 16.27 19.57
C GLU A 141 -3.04 15.33 19.24
N GLU A 142 -1.81 15.84 19.32
CA GLU A 142 -0.61 15.05 19.04
C GLU A 142 -0.51 13.85 19.99
N GLY A 143 -0.30 12.65 19.43
CA GLY A 143 -0.23 11.40 20.20
C GLY A 143 -1.59 10.82 20.61
N GLU A 144 -2.71 11.44 20.19
CA GLU A 144 -4.06 10.89 20.34
C GLU A 144 -4.71 10.51 19.00
N GLY A 145 -4.17 11.03 17.89
CA GLY A 145 -4.63 10.75 16.54
C GLY A 145 -3.93 9.54 15.93
N GLU A 146 -4.65 8.78 15.09
CA GLU A 146 -4.04 7.67 14.39
C GLU A 146 -3.10 8.14 13.28
N VAL A 147 -1.95 7.47 13.16
CA VAL A 147 -0.99 7.69 12.09
C VAL A 147 -0.84 6.41 11.28
N TYR A 148 -1.09 6.50 9.98
CA TYR A 148 -0.92 5.37 9.06
C TYR A 148 0.24 5.61 8.11
N PHE A 149 0.95 4.53 7.77
CA PHE A 149 1.99 4.51 6.76
C PHE A 149 1.49 3.67 5.59
N VAL A 150 1.45 4.28 4.41
CA VAL A 150 0.97 3.65 3.19
C VAL A 150 2.13 3.50 2.22
N ALA A 151 2.33 2.29 1.70
CA ALA A 151 3.38 1.98 0.76
C ALA A 151 2.80 1.13 -0.39
N PRO A 152 2.99 1.51 -1.65
CA PRO A 152 2.65 0.62 -2.75
C PRO A 152 3.75 -0.43 -2.98
N THR A 153 3.38 -1.48 -3.70
CA THR A 153 4.28 -2.35 -4.44
C THR A 153 3.85 -2.37 -5.92
N ALA A 154 4.32 -3.34 -6.71
CA ALA A 154 3.86 -3.47 -8.09
C ALA A 154 2.34 -3.78 -8.13
N THR A 155 1.90 -4.75 -7.33
CA THR A 155 0.54 -5.32 -7.34
C THR A 155 -0.25 -5.07 -6.07
N LEU A 156 0.37 -4.55 -4.99
CA LEU A 156 -0.28 -4.36 -3.70
C LEU A 156 -0.24 -2.90 -3.23
N LEU A 157 -1.17 -2.57 -2.34
CA LEU A 157 -1.13 -1.39 -1.49
C LEU A 157 -1.08 -1.84 -0.03
N LEU A 158 -0.06 -1.41 0.69
CA LEU A 158 0.19 -1.76 2.09
C LEU A 158 -0.20 -0.59 2.98
N VAL A 159 -0.95 -0.84 4.05
CA VAL A 159 -1.31 0.18 5.05
C VAL A 159 -0.96 -0.35 6.44
N PHE A 160 -0.17 0.44 7.18
CA PHE A 160 0.29 0.11 8.53
C PHE A 160 -0.16 1.19 9.51
N LYS A 161 -0.79 0.79 10.62
CA LYS A 161 -1.12 1.69 11.71
C LYS A 161 0.03 1.74 12.71
N ALA A 162 0.49 2.95 13.06
CA ALA A 162 1.45 3.16 14.12
C ALA A 162 0.86 2.77 15.49
N ALA A 163 1.69 2.21 16.35
CA ALA A 163 1.40 2.01 17.76
C ALA A 163 1.57 3.32 18.55
N ASN A 164 0.91 3.41 19.70
CA ASN A 164 1.02 4.55 20.60
C ASN A 164 2.49 4.85 20.94
N GLY A 165 2.90 6.10 20.78
CA GLY A 165 4.29 6.55 20.95
C GLY A 165 5.08 6.62 19.64
N ALA A 166 4.63 5.94 18.57
CA ALA A 166 5.15 6.10 17.20
C ALA A 166 4.18 6.90 16.29
N ASP A 167 3.02 7.27 16.82
CA ASP A 167 1.92 8.03 16.21
C ASP A 167 2.11 9.56 16.34
N VAL A 168 3.35 10.02 16.29
CA VAL A 168 3.69 11.44 16.39
C VAL A 168 3.77 12.14 15.03
N GLN A 169 3.46 13.43 15.00
CA GLN A 169 3.51 14.23 13.76
C GLN A 169 4.95 14.54 13.32
N TYR A 170 5.87 14.76 14.27
CA TYR A 170 7.29 15.04 14.00
C TYR A 170 8.12 13.79 13.71
N GLN A 171 9.36 13.98 13.26
CA GLN A 171 10.31 12.88 13.01
C GLN A 171 10.91 12.40 14.34
N SER A 172 10.52 11.22 14.80
CA SER A 172 11.11 10.54 15.98
C SER A 172 11.84 9.25 15.59
N ASN A 173 12.62 8.68 16.52
CA ASN A 173 13.31 7.41 16.29
C ASN A 173 12.33 6.25 16.12
N GLU A 174 11.23 6.27 16.88
CA GLU A 174 10.15 5.30 16.83
C GLU A 174 9.47 5.35 15.46
N LYS A 175 9.17 6.56 14.96
CA LYS A 175 8.60 6.77 13.63
C LYS A 175 9.54 6.32 12.51
N GLN A 176 10.85 6.52 12.67
CA GLN A 176 11.86 5.98 11.74
C GLN A 176 11.93 4.45 11.77
N GLY A 177 11.72 3.84 12.94
CA GLY A 177 11.59 2.39 13.08
C GLY A 177 10.42 1.84 12.28
N VAL A 178 9.24 2.47 12.39
CA VAL A 178 8.07 2.13 11.58
C VAL A 178 8.38 2.29 10.10
N TRP A 179 8.94 3.43 9.70
CA TRP A 179 9.26 3.72 8.30
C TRP A 179 10.22 2.69 7.70
N THR A 180 11.24 2.28 8.46
CA THR A 180 12.22 1.27 8.06
C THR A 180 11.57 -0.11 7.93
N ALA A 181 10.71 -0.50 8.87
CA ALA A 181 9.98 -1.76 8.83
C ALA A 181 9.04 -1.84 7.63
N VAL A 182 8.25 -0.78 7.38
CA VAL A 182 7.36 -0.68 6.22
C VAL A 182 8.14 -0.79 4.91
N ARG A 183 9.27 -0.07 4.80
CA ARG A 183 10.12 -0.13 3.60
C ARG A 183 10.72 -1.52 3.37
N SER A 184 11.24 -2.14 4.42
CA SER A 184 11.81 -3.50 4.35
C SER A 184 10.75 -4.52 3.95
N PHE A 185 9.54 -4.40 4.49
CA PHE A 185 8.43 -5.28 4.17
C PHE A 185 7.96 -5.12 2.72
N ALA A 186 7.78 -3.88 2.26
CA ALA A 186 7.43 -3.60 0.87
C ALA A 186 8.49 -4.12 -0.12
N PHE A 187 9.77 -3.99 0.24
CA PHE A 187 10.88 -4.53 -0.54
C PHE A 187 10.85 -6.07 -0.60
N ALA A 188 10.65 -6.75 0.53
CA ALA A 188 10.55 -8.22 0.57
C ALA A 188 9.37 -8.78 -0.24
N LEU A 189 8.26 -8.03 -0.34
CA LEU A 189 7.14 -8.38 -1.23
C LEU A 189 7.50 -8.12 -2.70
N SER A 190 8.16 -7.00 -2.99
CA SER A 190 8.62 -6.68 -4.34
C SER A 190 9.61 -7.72 -4.89
N GLU A 191 10.52 -8.24 -4.05
CA GLU A 191 11.43 -9.34 -4.42
C GLU A 191 10.70 -10.64 -4.77
N LYS A 192 9.47 -10.82 -4.28
CA LYS A 192 8.59 -11.95 -4.65
C LYS A 192 7.76 -11.68 -5.89
N GLY A 193 7.97 -10.55 -6.57
CA GLY A 193 7.22 -10.12 -7.73
C GLY A 193 5.82 -9.58 -7.39
N LEU A 194 5.62 -9.10 -6.16
CA LEU A 194 4.35 -8.52 -5.69
C LEU A 194 4.40 -6.99 -5.65
#